data_AF-A0A8H9LWP2-F1
#
_entry.id   AF-A0A8H9LWP2-F1
#
_cell.length_a   1.000
_cell.length_b   1.000
_cell.length_c   1.000
_cell.angle_alpha   90.00
_cell.angle_beta   90.00
_cell.angle_gamma   90.00
#
_symmetry.space_group_name_H-M   'P 1'
#
loop_
_entity.id
_entity.type
_entity.pdbx_description
1 polymer ?
#
loop_
_entity_poly.entity_id
_entity_poly.type
_entity_poly.pdbx_seq_one_letter_code
_entity_poly.pdbx_strand_id
1 'polypeptide(L)' 'MFGLFKRDPKKKLQQAYERKLTEAMQASRNGDMRANATLTAEAEALLEEINRLKAEGH' A
#
# COMPACT_ATOMS: atom_id res chain seq x y z
N MET A 1 -10.06 -20.10 14.27
CA MET A 1 -10.58 -18.83 14.83
C MET A 1 -11.08 -17.98 13.67
N PHE A 2 -12.36 -18.13 13.34
CA PHE A 2 -13.04 -17.53 12.17
C PHE A 2 -13.82 -16.29 12.61
N GLY A 3 -13.12 -15.17 12.75
CA GLY A 3 -13.79 -13.91 13.01
C GLY A 3 -12.90 -12.79 12.54
N LEU A 4 -13.09 -12.32 11.31
CA LEU A 4 -12.86 -10.93 10.85
C LEU A 4 -13.17 -10.80 9.34
N PHE A 5 -14.31 -11.34 8.87
CA PHE A 5 -14.80 -11.13 7.50
C PHE A 5 -15.50 -9.77 7.29
N LYS A 6 -15.15 -8.75 8.08
CA LYS A 6 -15.26 -7.38 7.59
C LYS A 6 -13.99 -7.13 6.78
N ARG A 7 -14.04 -7.48 5.49
CA ARG A 7 -13.05 -7.05 4.49
C ARG A 7 -13.22 -5.53 4.38
N ASP A 8 -12.65 -4.81 5.34
CA ASP A 8 -12.56 -3.36 5.24
C ASP A 8 -11.69 -3.10 4.02
N PRO A 9 -12.24 -2.51 2.93
CA PRO A 9 -11.47 -2.22 1.73
C PRO A 9 -10.23 -1.36 2.09
N LYS A 10 -10.37 -0.52 3.12
CA LYS A 10 -9.29 0.23 3.78
C LYS A 10 -8.14 -0.68 4.26
N LYS A 11 -8.43 -1.76 5.00
CA LYS A 11 -7.38 -2.70 5.47
C LYS A 11 -6.71 -3.43 4.32
N LYS A 12 -7.45 -3.78 3.27
CA LYS A 12 -6.89 -4.44 2.08
C LYS A 12 -5.92 -3.50 1.36
N LEU A 13 -6.30 -2.24 1.17
CA LEU A 13 -5.43 -1.23 0.55
C LEU A 13 -4.22 -0.93 1.42
N GLN A 14 -4.38 -0.86 2.74
CA GLN A 14 -3.30 -0.63 3.68
C GLN A 14 -2.26 -1.77 3.64
N GLN A 15 -2.71 -3.03 3.58
CA GLN A 15 -1.82 -4.16 3.37
C GLN A 15 -1.12 -4.13 2.00
N ALA A 16 -1.80 -3.66 0.95
CA ALA A 16 -1.18 -3.51 -0.37
C ALA A 16 -0.10 -2.42 -0.36
N TYR A 17 -0.37 -1.30 0.31
CA TYR A 17 0.58 -0.20 0.50
C TYR A 17 1.86 -0.67 1.22
N GLU A 18 1.71 -1.38 2.34
CA GLU A 18 2.84 -1.93 3.10
C GLU A 18 3.68 -2.92 2.28
N ARG A 19 3.04 -3.75 1.45
CA ARG A 19 3.74 -4.64 0.53
C ARG A 19 4.56 -3.86 -0.49
N LYS A 20 3.98 -2.83 -1.10
CA LYS A 20 4.68 -1.98 -2.08
C LYS A 20 5.86 -1.23 -1.48
N LEU A 21 5.72 -0.71 -0.26
CA LEU A 21 6.85 -0.12 0.47
C LEU A 21 7.95 -1.15 0.77
N THR A 22 7.58 -2.38 1.13
CA THR A 22 8.55 -3.43 1.40
C THR A 22 9.29 -3.83 0.13
N GLU A 23 8.59 -3.97 -1.00
CA GLU A 23 9.18 -4.21 -2.32
C GLU A 23 10.11 -3.06 -2.72
N ALA A 24 9.68 -1.80 -2.51
CA ALA A 24 10.48 -0.60 -2.79
C ALA A 24 11.78 -0.58 -1.96
N MET A 25 11.70 -0.90 -0.68
CA MET A 25 12.89 -1.02 0.19
C MET A 25 13.83 -2.13 -0.27
N GLN A 26 13.30 -3.28 -0.69
CA GLN A 26 14.12 -4.36 -1.24
C GLN A 26 14.78 -3.95 -2.55
N ALA A 27 14.04 -3.29 -3.45
CA ALA A 27 14.56 -2.76 -4.70
C ALA A 27 15.69 -1.74 -4.45
N SER A 28 15.48 -0.79 -3.53
CA SER A 28 16.51 0.17 -3.09
C SER A 28 17.75 -0.54 -2.55
N ARG A 29 17.57 -1.55 -1.69
CA ARG A 29 18.68 -2.34 -1.12
C ARG A 29 19.45 -3.14 -2.17
N ASN A 30 18.78 -3.58 -3.22
CA ASN A 30 19.39 -4.28 -4.35
C ASN A 30 19.99 -3.31 -5.39
N GLY A 31 19.84 -1.99 -5.21
CA GLY A 31 20.34 -0.96 -6.13
C GLY A 31 19.45 -0.70 -7.35
N ASP A 32 18.23 -1.24 -7.38
CA ASP A 32 17.28 -1.01 -8.47
C ASP A 32 16.48 0.26 -8.23
N MET A 33 17.07 1.40 -8.63
CA MET A 33 16.46 2.72 -8.48
C MET A 33 15.18 2.88 -9.29
N ARG A 34 15.07 2.21 -10.46
CA ARG A 34 13.87 2.29 -11.30
C ARG A 34 12.72 1.58 -10.64
N ALA A 35 12.94 0.34 -10.20
CA ALA A 35 11.92 -0.42 -9.48
C ALA A 35 11.52 0.30 -8.19
N ASN A 36 12.48 0.84 -7.42
CA ASN A 36 12.18 1.62 -6.21
C ASN A 36 11.29 2.83 -6.51
N ALA A 37 11.59 3.61 -7.56
CA ALA A 37 10.79 4.77 -7.95
C ALA A 37 9.36 4.37 -8.36
N THR A 38 9.21 3.32 -9.18
CA THR A 38 7.90 2.80 -9.59
C THR A 38 7.10 2.29 -8.40
N LEU A 39 7.70 1.46 -7.54
CA LEU A 39 7.04 0.86 -6.37
C LEU A 39 6.64 1.91 -5.34
N THR A 40 7.46 2.96 -5.17
CA THR A 40 7.14 4.10 -4.29
C THR A 40 5.94 4.88 -4.85
N ALA A 41 5.91 5.16 -6.15
CA ALA A 41 4.77 5.84 -6.79
C ALA A 41 3.47 5.01 -6.68
N GLU A 42 3.56 3.70 -6.86
CA GLU A 42 2.42 2.79 -6.65
C GLU A 42 1.94 2.79 -5.19
N ALA A 43 2.86 2.86 -4.23
CA ALA A 43 2.52 2.98 -2.82
C ALA A 43 1.81 4.31 -2.53
N GLU A 44 2.31 5.44 -3.07
CA GLU A 44 1.66 6.74 -2.91
C GLU A 44 0.24 6.76 -3.48
N ALA A 45 0.02 6.17 -4.66
CA ALA A 45 -1.31 6.05 -5.24
C ALA A 45 -2.28 5.25 -4.35
N LEU A 46 -1.80 4.17 -3.72
CA LEU A 46 -2.59 3.40 -2.75
C LEU A 46 -2.90 4.22 -1.49
N LEU A 47 -1.97 5.05 -1.03
CA LEU A 47 -2.17 5.92 0.12
C LEU A 47 -3.23 6.99 -0.15
N GLU A 48 -3.23 7.57 -1.36
CA GLU A 48 -4.28 8.50 -1.79
C GLU A 48 -5.66 7.82 -1.80
N GLU A 49 -5.76 6.59 -2.33
CA GLU A 49 -6.99 5.80 -2.33
C GLU A 49 -7.50 5.56 -0.89
N ILE A 50 -6.58 5.19 0.03
CA ILE A 50 -6.90 5.01 1.46
C ILE A 50 -7.42 6.31 2.07
N ASN A 51 -6.78 7.44 1.75
CA ASN A 51 -7.16 8.75 2.28
C ASN A 51 -8.53 9.20 1.75
N ARG A 52 -8.82 8.95 0.46
CA ARG A 52 -10.14 9.20 -0.14
C ARG A 52 -11.22 8.38 0.57
N LEU A 53 -11.00 7.07 0.73
CA LEU A 53 -11.95 6.21 1.45
C LEU A 53 -12.10 6.60 2.93
N LYS A 54 -11.06 7.15 3.57
CA LYS A 54 -11.15 7.70 4.93
C LYS A 54 -12.02 8.95 4.96
N ALA A 55 -11.87 9.85 3.98
CA ALA A 55 -12.64 11.10 3.87
C ALA A 55 -14.11 10.86 3.48
N GLU A 56 -14.39 9.91 2.59
CA GLU A 56 -15.76 9.56 2.16
C GLU A 56 -16.59 8.84 3.24
N GLY A 57 -15.92 8.27 4.25
CA GLY A 57 -16.57 7.54 5.34
C GLY A 57 -16.84 8.37 6.60
N HIS A 58 -16.87 9.69 6.49
CA HIS A 58 -17.04 10.64 7.60
C HIS A 58 -18.37 11.37 7.57
#